data_AF-A0A175RJV1-F1
#
_entry.id   AF-A0A175RJV1-F1
#
_cell.length_a   1.000
_cell.length_b   1.000
_cell.length_c   1.000
_cell.angle_alpha   90.00
_cell.angle_beta   90.00
_cell.angle_gamma   90.00
#
_symmetry.space_group_name_H-M   'P 1'
#
loop_
_entity.id
_entity.type
_entity.pdbx_description
1 polymer ?
#
loop_
_entity_poly.entity_id
_entity_poly.type
_entity_poly.pdbx_seq_one_letter_code
_entity_poly.pdbx_strand_id
1 'polypeptide(L)' 'MFVGLTGFHVLVLLLLLALDVVALVQVWRDRRRSDVVKIVWTIVILFVPVVGVLGWAVNWLLGKAADRLNRNSSA' A
#
# COMPACT_ATOMS: atom_id res chain seq x y z
N MET A 1 15.07 3.47 -16.80
CA MET A 1 15.02 3.90 -15.38
C MET A 1 14.56 2.75 -14.46
N PHE A 2 15.12 1.54 -14.59
CA PHE A 2 14.78 0.37 -13.74
C PHE A 2 16.03 -0.37 -13.21
N VAL A 3 17.21 0.27 -13.28
CA VAL A 3 18.55 -0.36 -13.09
C VAL A 3 18.84 -0.78 -11.63
N GLY A 4 17.83 -0.88 -10.76
CA GLY A 4 17.95 -1.36 -9.38
C GLY A 4 16.90 -2.38 -8.96
N LEU A 5 15.94 -2.74 -9.84
CA LEU A 5 14.94 -3.76 -9.53
C LEU A 5 15.54 -5.14 -9.80
N THR A 6 15.97 -5.82 -8.73
CA THR A 6 16.33 -7.24 -8.87
C THR A 6 15.07 -8.04 -9.23
N GLY A 7 15.22 -9.20 -9.88
CA GLY A 7 14.08 -10.02 -10.33
C GLY A 7 13.06 -10.34 -9.23
N PHE A 8 13.49 -10.40 -7.97
CA PHE A 8 12.60 -10.55 -6.81
C PHE A 8 11.65 -9.37 -6.60
N HIS A 9 12.12 -8.13 -6.73
CA HIS A 9 11.26 -6.95 -6.57
C HIS A 9 10.17 -6.93 -7.64
N VAL A 10 10.54 -7.29 -8.88
CA VAL A 10 9.60 -7.39 -9.99
C VAL A 10 8.56 -8.49 -9.73
N LEU A 11 8.99 -9.65 -9.23
CA LEU A 11 8.09 -10.75 -8.87
C LEU A 11 7.07 -10.34 -7.81
N VAL A 12 7.50 -9.66 -6.75
CA VAL A 12 6.61 -9.18 -5.67
C VAL A 12 5.62 -8.16 -6.21
N LEU A 13 6.07 -7.20 -7.03
CA LEU A 13 5.18 -6.21 -7.65
C LEU A 13 4.15 -6.87 -8.57
N LEU A 14 4.56 -7.85 -9.37
CA LEU A 14 3.65 -8.62 -10.23
C LEU A 14 2.65 -9.42 -9.41
N LEU A 15 3.08 -10.02 -8.31
CA LEU A 15 2.18 -10.77 -7.42
C LEU A 15 1.13 -9.86 -6.79
N LEU A 16 1.54 -8.70 -6.27
CA LEU A 16 0.62 -7.70 -5.72
C LEU A 16 -0.38 -7.25 -6.77
N LEU A 17 0.10 -6.91 -7.97
CA LEU A 17 -0.76 -6.51 -9.09
C LEU A 17 -1.75 -7.62 -9.47
N ALA A 18 -1.31 -8.87 -9.51
CA ALA A 18 -2.19 -10.01 -9.82
C ALA A 18 -3.29 -10.18 -8.76
N LEU A 19 -2.96 -10.01 -7.48
CA LEU A 19 -3.94 -10.05 -6.39
C LEU A 19 -4.97 -8.92 -6.51
N ASP A 20 -4.55 -7.70 -6.84
CA ASP A 20 -5.45 -6.58 -7.07
C ASP A 20 -6.41 -6.86 -8.23
N VAL A 21 -5.90 -7.39 -9.34
CA VAL A 21 -6.73 -7.77 -10.49
C VAL A 21 -7.75 -8.83 -10.11
N VAL A 22 -7.33 -9.87 -9.38
CA VAL A 22 -8.24 -10.93 -8.91
C VAL A 22 -9.32 -10.34 -7.99
N ALA A 23 -8.93 -9.49 -7.04
CA ALA A 23 -9.87 -8.86 -6.12
C ALA A 23 -10.89 -7.98 -6.87
N LEU A 24 -10.45 -7.18 -7.84
CA LEU A 24 -11.34 -6.39 -8.69
C LEU A 24 -12.28 -7.29 -9.49
N VAL A 25 -11.76 -8.32 -10.15
CA VAL A 25 -12.59 -9.27 -10.90
C VAL A 25 -13.65 -9.91 -9.99
N GLN A 26 -13.32 -10.28 -8.76
CA GLN A 26 -14.27 -10.83 -7.80
C GLN A 26 -15.36 -9.83 -7.43
N VAL A 27 -15.00 -8.58 -7.13
CA VAL A 27 -15.95 -7.50 -6.80
C VAL A 27 -16.93 -7.25 -7.95
N TRP A 28 -16.43 -7.19 -9.17
CA TRP A 28 -17.26 -6.90 -10.34
C TRP A 28 -18.05 -8.12 -10.83
N ARG A 29 -17.57 -9.34 -10.57
CA ARG A 29 -18.27 -10.60 -10.88
C ARG A 29 -19.43 -10.87 -9.93
N ASP A 30 -19.37 -10.41 -8.68
CA ASP A 30 -20.49 -10.55 -7.74
C ASP A 30 -21.68 -9.68 -8.20
N ARG A 31 -22.70 -10.33 -8.77
CA ARG A 31 -23.92 -9.63 -9.23
C ARG A 31 -24.94 -9.35 -8.13
N ARG A 32 -24.76 -9.87 -6.91
CA ARG A 32 -25.72 -9.69 -5.81
C ARG A 32 -25.48 -8.39 -5.02
N ARG A 33 -24.29 -7.82 -5.12
CA ARG A 33 -23.91 -6.59 -4.41
C ARG A 33 -24.37 -5.34 -5.19
N SER A 34 -24.90 -4.36 -4.46
CA SER A 34 -25.22 -3.03 -4.99
C SER A 34 -23.99 -2.35 -5.61
N ASP A 35 -24.20 -1.55 -6.64
CA ASP A 35 -23.14 -0.85 -7.37
C ASP A 35 -22.30 0.07 -6.46
N VAL A 36 -22.93 0.69 -5.47
CA VAL A 36 -22.24 1.52 -4.47
C VAL A 36 -21.20 0.69 -3.71
N VAL A 37 -21.55 -0.55 -3.35
CA VAL A 37 -20.65 -1.45 -2.61
C VAL A 37 -19.45 -1.84 -3.49
N LYS A 38 -19.65 -2.03 -4.79
CA LYS A 38 -18.57 -2.34 -5.73
C LYS A 38 -17.59 -1.19 -5.89
N ILE A 39 -18.10 0.04 -5.97
CA ILE A 39 -17.29 1.25 -6.09
C ILE A 39 -16.44 1.42 -4.81
N VAL A 40 -17.06 1.28 -3.64
CA VAL A 40 -16.34 1.37 -2.36
C VAL A 40 -15.21 0.33 -2.30
N TRP A 41 -15.48 -0.93 -2.63
CA TRP A 41 -14.46 -1.97 -2.63
C TRP A 41 -13.35 -1.73 -3.65
N THR A 42 -13.67 -1.21 -4.82
CA THR A 42 -12.67 -0.82 -5.82
C THR A 42 -11.73 0.25 -5.26
N ILE A 43 -12.27 1.29 -4.61
CA ILE A 43 -11.47 2.33 -3.95
C ILE A 43 -10.60 1.71 -2.86
N VAL A 44 -11.16 0.87 -2.00
CA VAL A 44 -10.40 0.21 -0.92
C VAL A 44 -9.23 -0.59 -1.48
N ILE A 45 -9.46 -1.46 -2.47
CA ILE A 45 -8.41 -2.29 -3.08
C ILE A 45 -7.27 -1.42 -3.62
N LEU A 46 -7.59 -0.33 -4.32
CA LEU A 46 -6.59 0.57 -4.89
C LEU A 46 -5.82 1.39 -3.83
N PHE A 47 -6.48 1.77 -2.72
CA PHE A 47 -5.87 2.62 -1.70
C PHE A 47 -5.09 1.84 -0.63
N VAL A 48 -5.45 0.59 -0.33
CA VAL A 48 -4.74 -0.27 0.64
C VAL A 48 -3.21 -0.29 0.43
N PRO A 49 -2.66 -0.53 -0.79
CA PRO A 49 -1.21 -0.54 -0.99
C PRO A 49 -0.57 0.84 -0.74
N VAL A 50 -1.29 1.92 -1.06
CA VAL A 50 -0.83 3.30 -0.83
C VAL A 50 -0.78 3.64 0.65
N VAL A 51 -1.83 3.27 1.40
CA VAL A 51 -1.94 3.55 2.84
C VAL A 51 -0.82 2.84 3.62
N GLY A 52 -0.45 1.61 3.24
CA GLY A 52 0.67 0.90 3.86
C GLY A 52 2.00 1.64 3.71
N VAL A 53 2.30 2.14 2.51
CA VAL A 53 3.52 2.93 2.24
C VAL A 53 3.50 4.25 3.00
N LEU A 54 2.36 4.96 2.99
CA LEU A 54 2.20 6.22 3.71
C LEU A 54 2.36 6.04 5.22
N GLY A 55 1.73 5.02 5.80
CA GLY A 55 1.83 4.70 7.22
C GLY A 55 3.27 4.39 7.63
N TRP A 56 3.99 3.61 6.83
CA TRP A 56 5.42 3.35 7.06
C TRP A 56 6.25 4.63 6.99
N ALA A 57 6.04 5.47 5.97
CA ALA A 57 6.80 6.71 5.79
C ALA A 57 6.57 7.68 6.96
N VAL A 58 5.31 7.83 7.41
CA VAL A 58 4.96 8.63 8.57
C VAL A 58 5.62 8.07 9.83
N ASN A 59 5.53 6.77 10.08
CA ASN A 59 6.18 6.14 11.22
C ASN A 59 7.70 6.35 11.22
N TRP A 60 8.34 6.24 10.06
CA TRP A 60 9.77 6.50 9.90
C TRP A 60 10.14 7.95 10.22
N LEU A 61 9.36 8.92 9.75
CA LEU A 61 9.56 10.35 10.05
C LEU A 61 9.38 10.66 11.53
N LEU A 62 8.37 10.06 12.16
CA LEU A 62 8.12 10.21 13.60
C LEU A 62 9.29 9.65 14.42
N GLY A 63 9.81 8.47 14.07
CA GLY A 63 11.00 7.91 14.71
C GLY A 63 12.21 8.83 14.59
N LYS A 64 12.49 9.36 13.39
CA LYS A 64 13.59 10.30 13.17
C LYS A 64 13.45 11.59 13.96
N ALA A 65 12.23 12.10 14.12
CA ALA A 65 11.95 13.30 14.91
C ALA A 65 12.19 13.04 16.41
N ALA A 66 11.73 11.89 16.91
CA ALA A 66 11.94 11.47 18.29
C ALA A 66 13.44 11.31 18.62
N ASP A 67 14.22 10.69 17.72
CA ASP A 67 15.66 10.52 17.89
C ASP A 67 16.40 11.86 18.00
N ARG A 68 16.00 12.87 17.21
CA ARG A 68 16.60 14.21 17.27
C ARG A 68 16.28 14.93 18.58
N LEU A 69 15.04 14.82 19.06
CA LEU A 69 14.64 15.41 20.34
C LEU A 69 15.41 14.77 21.50
N ASN A 70 15.52 13.44 21.51
CA ASN A 70 16.22 12.71 22.58
C ASN A 70 17.71 13.10 22.67
N ARG A 71 18.36 13.34 21.52
CA ARG A 71 19.76 13.77 21.46
C ARG A 71 19.98 15.17 22.05
N ASN A 72 19.05 16.09 21.83
CA ASN A 72 19.14 17.47 22.34
C ASN A 72 18.83 17.57 23.83
N SER A 73 18.02 16.65 24.38
CA SER A 73 17.70 16.61 25.81
C SER A 73 18.79 15.95 26.66
N SER A 74 19.73 15.23 26.04
CA SER A 74 20.81 14.50 26.72
C SER A 74 22.16 15.21 26.69
N ALA A 75 22.21 16.42 26.12
CA ALA A 75 23.39 17.28 26.01
C ALA A 75 23.23 18.51 26.93
#